data_AF-A0A1H1KNS3-F1
#
_entry.id   AF-A0A1H1KNS3-F1
#
_cell.length_a   1.000
_cell.length_b   1.000
_cell.length_c   1.000
_cell.angle_alpha   90.00
_cell.angle_beta   90.00
_cell.angle_gamma   90.00
#
_symmetry.space_group_name_H-M   'P 1'
#
loop_
_entity.id
_entity.type
_entity.pdbx_description
1 polymer ?
#
loop_
_entity_poly.entity_id
_entity_poly.type
_entity_poly.pdbx_seq_one_letter_code
_entity_poly.pdbx_strand_id
1 'polypeptide(L)'
;MTDGLNTMWRRPALAVAGAATLVAAHLARPALAQSQGPMPFEYTDFAESSETDSDRFWRGYYGEEREVALHQASFAAHFTIQRDASQQAFAIFYSPRVCADLKTVNGATLSKCPARFTRFFPSRALPDVVNLPDDVCIVRFGDTPPLPSQFGWNATQATLRKIDGQSVLILSAVVAGELISECTKSVPLGAP
;
A
#
# COMPACT_ATOMS: atom_id res chain seq x y z
N MET A 1 32.20 -39.91 -1.68
CA MET A 1 32.81 -38.56 -1.71
C MET A 1 31.69 -37.57 -1.96
N THR A 2 31.70 -36.52 -1.15
CA THR A 2 30.71 -35.48 -0.88
C THR A 2 30.41 -34.53 -2.03
N ASP A 3 29.16 -34.03 -2.02
CA ASP A 3 28.67 -32.67 -2.30
C ASP A 3 29.06 -31.90 -3.56
N GLY A 4 28.03 -31.32 -4.18
CA GLY A 4 28.13 -30.33 -5.25
C GLY A 4 26.87 -29.46 -5.36
N LEU A 5 26.56 -28.72 -4.29
CA LEU A 5 25.71 -27.52 -4.35
C LEU A 5 26.40 -26.47 -5.22
N ASN A 6 25.73 -25.93 -6.23
CA ASN A 6 25.96 -24.55 -6.64
C ASN A 6 24.74 -23.92 -7.32
N THR A 7 23.94 -23.28 -6.47
CA THR A 7 23.14 -22.08 -6.74
C THR A 7 23.92 -21.03 -7.56
N MET A 8 23.43 -20.69 -8.75
CA MET A 8 23.73 -19.40 -9.40
C MET A 8 22.49 -18.79 -10.05
N TRP A 9 21.85 -17.90 -9.30
CA TRP A 9 21.63 -16.48 -9.62
C TRP A 9 21.40 -16.03 -11.08
N ARG A 10 20.39 -15.14 -11.18
CA ARG A 10 20.07 -14.13 -12.23
C ARG A 10 19.04 -14.62 -13.25
N ARG A 11 17.88 -13.95 -13.39
CA ARG A 11 17.72 -12.50 -13.56
C ARG A 11 16.48 -11.98 -12.82
N PRO A 12 16.52 -10.77 -12.20
CA PRO A 12 15.29 -10.03 -12.00
C PRO A 12 14.79 -9.61 -13.39
N ALA A 13 13.62 -10.09 -13.79
CA ALA A 13 12.92 -9.50 -14.91
C ALA A 13 12.53 -8.09 -14.48
N LEU A 14 13.22 -7.08 -15.01
CA LEU A 14 12.69 -5.73 -15.03
C LEU A 14 11.41 -5.78 -15.86
N ALA A 15 10.25 -5.84 -15.19
CA ALA A 15 8.99 -5.48 -15.80
C ALA A 15 9.07 -3.99 -16.13
N VAL A 16 9.31 -3.68 -17.40
CA VAL A 16 9.17 -2.33 -17.95
C VAL A 16 7.67 -2.03 -18.02
N ALA A 17 7.11 -1.58 -16.90
CA ALA A 17 5.80 -0.96 -16.88
C ALA A 17 5.94 0.44 -17.49
N GLY A 18 5.46 0.63 -18.72
CA GLY A 18 5.26 1.95 -19.28
C GLY A 18 4.43 2.79 -18.30
N ALA A 19 4.93 3.98 -17.96
CA ALA A 19 4.34 4.84 -16.94
C ALA A 19 2.90 5.25 -17.31
N ALA A 20 1.93 4.45 -16.87
CA ALA A 20 0.54 4.83 -16.82
C ALA A 20 0.34 5.66 -15.55
N THR A 21 -0.08 6.90 -15.71
CA THR A 21 -0.46 7.78 -14.60
C THR A 21 -1.73 7.21 -13.95
N LEU A 22 -1.70 6.92 -12.64
CA LEU A 22 -2.91 6.56 -11.89
C LEU A 22 -3.84 7.76 -11.84
N VAL A 23 -5.05 7.65 -12.39
CA VAL A 23 -6.13 8.60 -12.14
C VAL A 23 -6.99 8.02 -11.01
N ALA A 24 -6.53 8.21 -9.77
CA ALA A 24 -7.35 7.91 -8.59
C ALA A 24 -8.35 9.05 -8.38
N ALA A 25 -9.61 8.75 -8.08
CA ALA A 25 -10.66 9.76 -7.86
C ALA A 25 -10.43 10.62 -6.60
N HIS A 26 -9.37 10.36 -5.85
CA HIS A 26 -8.96 11.12 -4.67
C HIS A 26 -7.53 11.65 -4.82
N LEU A 27 -7.31 12.53 -5.81
CA LEU A 27 -6.04 13.28 -5.94
C LEU A 27 -5.91 14.32 -4.81
N ALA A 28 -5.51 13.88 -3.62
CA ALA A 28 -5.13 14.80 -2.56
C ALA A 28 -3.84 15.52 -2.98
N ARG A 29 -3.95 16.79 -3.39
CA ARG A 29 -2.78 17.66 -3.57
C ARG A 29 -2.07 17.81 -2.22
N PRO A 30 -0.72 17.76 -2.14
CA PRO A 30 0.02 17.85 -0.88
C PRO A 30 -0.30 19.11 -0.07
N ALA A 31 -0.67 20.21 -0.73
CA ALA A 31 -1.09 21.45 -0.11
C ALA A 31 -2.52 21.41 0.49
N LEU A 32 -3.38 20.49 0.05
CA LEU A 32 -4.72 20.24 0.62
C LEU A 32 -4.69 19.17 1.72
N ALA A 33 -3.71 18.28 1.69
CA ALA A 33 -3.69 17.16 2.60
C ALA A 33 -3.25 17.50 4.04
N GLN A 34 -2.62 18.67 4.25
CA GLN A 34 -2.35 19.20 5.60
C GLN A 34 -3.62 19.65 6.34
N SER A 35 -4.70 20.00 5.63
CA SER A 35 -5.98 20.44 6.21
C SER A 35 -7.09 19.39 6.14
N GLN A 36 -6.91 18.30 5.39
CA GLN A 36 -7.94 17.27 5.16
C GLN A 36 -8.08 16.25 6.30
N GLY A 37 -7.13 16.17 7.22
CA GLY A 37 -7.13 15.15 8.28
C GLY A 37 -6.80 13.75 7.73
N PRO A 38 -7.12 12.68 8.48
CA PRO A 38 -6.95 11.32 8.00
C PRO A 38 -7.78 11.08 6.74
N MET A 39 -7.21 10.35 5.78
CA MET A 39 -7.87 9.92 4.55
C MET A 39 -7.94 8.40 4.50
N PRO A 40 -9.04 7.82 3.98
CA PRO A 40 -9.15 6.38 3.80
C PRO A 40 -8.14 5.89 2.77
N PHE A 41 -7.69 4.66 2.95
CA PHE A 41 -7.07 3.89 1.87
C PHE A 41 -8.14 3.47 0.86
N GLU A 42 -7.76 3.43 -0.41
CA GLU A 42 -8.48 2.69 -1.43
C GLU A 42 -8.07 1.21 -1.34
N TYR A 43 -8.95 0.30 -1.75
CA TYR A 43 -8.69 -1.13 -1.71
C TYR A 43 -8.92 -1.75 -3.08
N THR A 44 -8.03 -2.66 -3.48
CA THR A 44 -8.21 -3.51 -4.65
C THR A 44 -8.24 -4.96 -4.19
N ASP A 45 -9.42 -5.59 -4.27
CA ASP A 45 -9.59 -7.02 -4.01
C ASP A 45 -9.20 -7.82 -5.26
N PHE A 46 -8.22 -8.72 -5.12
CA PHE A 46 -7.75 -9.51 -6.25
C PHE A 46 -8.64 -10.68 -6.61
N ALA A 47 -9.59 -11.07 -5.75
CA ALA A 47 -10.60 -12.08 -6.06
C ALA A 47 -11.71 -11.55 -6.97
N GLU A 48 -11.94 -10.24 -6.99
CA GLU A 48 -12.98 -9.60 -7.80
C GLU A 48 -12.46 -9.15 -9.17
N SER A 49 -13.37 -8.85 -10.11
CA SER A 49 -13.00 -8.23 -11.38
C SER A 49 -12.54 -6.79 -11.17
N SER A 50 -11.66 -6.27 -12.02
CA SER A 50 -11.24 -4.88 -11.93
C SER A 50 -12.36 -3.92 -12.33
N GLU A 51 -12.76 -3.05 -11.40
CA GLU A 51 -13.85 -2.09 -11.61
C GLU A 51 -13.31 -0.70 -11.96
N THR A 52 -12.17 -0.31 -11.36
CA THR A 52 -11.59 1.03 -11.50
C THR A 52 -10.22 1.04 -12.21
N ASP A 53 -9.77 2.22 -12.62
CA ASP A 53 -8.41 2.45 -13.13
C ASP A 53 -7.35 2.09 -12.09
N SER A 54 -7.64 2.39 -10.81
CA SER A 54 -6.81 2.05 -9.65
C SER A 54 -6.65 0.53 -9.52
N ASP A 55 -7.74 -0.22 -9.67
CA ASP A 55 -7.72 -1.69 -9.59
C ASP A 55 -6.92 -2.33 -10.71
N ARG A 56 -7.10 -1.82 -11.94
CA ARG A 56 -6.32 -2.31 -13.10
C ARG A 56 -4.83 -2.07 -12.90
N PHE A 57 -4.47 -0.90 -12.36
CA PHE A 57 -3.08 -0.56 -12.06
C PHE A 57 -2.48 -1.52 -11.00
N TRP A 58 -3.10 -1.62 -9.83
CA TRP A 58 -2.54 -2.42 -8.73
C TRP A 58 -2.55 -3.92 -9.01
N ARG A 59 -3.49 -4.40 -9.81
CA ARG A 59 -3.49 -5.77 -10.32
C ARG A 59 -2.36 -6.02 -11.32
N GLY A 60 -2.03 -5.05 -12.16
CA GLY A 60 -0.83 -5.13 -13.00
C GLY A 60 0.45 -5.15 -12.15
N TYR A 61 0.49 -4.35 -11.08
CA TYR A 61 1.65 -4.24 -10.20
C TYR A 61 1.88 -5.48 -9.32
N TYR A 62 0.83 -6.02 -8.69
CA TYR A 62 0.90 -7.20 -7.82
C TYR A 62 0.54 -8.51 -8.54
N GLY A 63 0.30 -8.48 -9.86
CA GLY A 63 -0.18 -9.65 -10.61
C GLY A 63 0.75 -10.85 -10.59
N GLU A 64 2.05 -10.63 -10.38
CA GLU A 64 3.06 -11.68 -10.25
C GLU A 64 3.22 -12.21 -8.82
N GLU A 65 2.60 -11.57 -7.82
CA GLU A 65 2.60 -12.10 -6.47
C GLU A 65 1.88 -13.45 -6.46
N ARG A 66 2.46 -14.42 -5.76
CA ARG A 66 2.02 -15.83 -5.79
C ARG A 66 0.53 -15.97 -5.47
N GLU A 67 0.04 -15.22 -4.50
CA GLU A 67 -1.34 -15.29 -4.03
C GLU A 67 -2.31 -14.77 -5.08
N VAL A 68 -1.92 -13.73 -5.82
CA VAL A 68 -2.72 -13.20 -6.93
C VAL A 68 -2.71 -14.20 -8.10
N ALA A 69 -1.54 -14.72 -8.46
CA ALA A 69 -1.38 -15.68 -9.55
C ALA A 69 -2.10 -17.02 -9.30
N LEU A 70 -2.26 -17.42 -8.04
CA LEU A 70 -2.96 -18.64 -7.63
C LEU A 70 -4.42 -18.40 -7.24
N HIS A 71 -4.97 -17.21 -7.47
CA HIS A 71 -6.34 -16.83 -7.08
C HIS A 71 -6.64 -17.12 -5.60
N GLN A 72 -5.67 -16.88 -4.73
CA GLN A 72 -5.81 -16.98 -3.28
C GLN A 72 -6.26 -15.64 -2.70
N ALA A 73 -6.86 -15.70 -1.51
CA ALA A 73 -7.36 -14.52 -0.83
C ALA A 73 -6.23 -13.50 -0.61
N SER A 74 -6.38 -12.34 -1.25
CA SER A 74 -5.40 -11.26 -1.21
C SER A 74 -6.04 -9.96 -1.68
N PHE A 75 -5.57 -8.85 -1.12
CA PHE A 75 -5.97 -7.52 -1.56
C PHE A 75 -4.83 -6.53 -1.31
N ALA A 76 -4.89 -5.37 -1.97
CA ALA A 76 -3.99 -4.26 -1.71
C ALA A 76 -4.76 -3.09 -1.13
N ALA A 77 -4.31 -2.57 0.02
CA ALA A 77 -4.71 -1.25 0.47
C ALA A 77 -3.70 -0.25 -0.09
N HIS A 78 -4.15 0.78 -0.80
CA HIS A 78 -3.28 1.76 -1.42
C HIS A 78 -3.72 3.21 -1.23
N PHE A 79 -2.74 4.11 -1.35
CA PHE A 79 -2.92 5.54 -1.24
C PHE A 79 -1.98 6.26 -2.21
N THR A 80 -2.51 7.20 -2.99
CA THR A 80 -1.75 7.91 -4.03
C THR A 80 -1.71 9.42 -3.77
N ILE A 81 -0.54 10.01 -3.97
CA ILE A 81 -0.24 11.42 -3.75
C ILE A 81 0.27 12.01 -5.06
N GLN A 82 -0.40 13.04 -5.56
CA GLN A 82 0.04 13.76 -6.74
C GLN A 82 0.97 14.92 -6.34
N ARG A 83 2.22 14.93 -6.80
CA ARG A 83 3.17 16.04 -6.62
C ARG A 83 3.46 16.71 -7.97
N ASP A 84 4.11 17.87 -7.93
CA ASP A 84 4.33 18.72 -9.10
C ASP A 84 5.16 18.02 -10.19
N ALA A 85 6.16 17.22 -9.81
CA ALA A 85 7.06 16.50 -10.74
C ALA A 85 6.99 14.97 -10.60
N SER A 86 6.13 14.44 -9.74
CA SER A 86 6.01 12.99 -9.51
C SER A 86 4.63 12.61 -8.99
N GLN A 87 4.25 11.36 -9.21
CA GLN A 87 3.15 10.71 -8.50
C GLN A 87 3.76 9.70 -7.52
N GLN A 88 3.35 9.73 -6.27
CA GLN A 88 3.83 8.81 -5.25
C GLN A 88 2.68 7.90 -4.84
N ALA A 89 2.92 6.59 -4.84
CA ALA A 89 1.93 5.61 -4.44
C ALA A 89 2.49 4.76 -3.31
N PHE A 90 1.65 4.50 -2.32
CA PHE A 90 1.93 3.62 -1.22
C PHE A 90 0.94 2.47 -1.25
N ALA A 91 1.42 1.25 -1.07
CA ALA A 91 0.55 0.08 -1.00
C ALA A 91 1.02 -0.92 0.05
N ILE A 92 0.04 -1.49 0.75
CA ILE A 92 0.20 -2.59 1.69
C ILE A 92 -0.45 -3.81 1.05
N PHE A 93 0.33 -4.88 0.85
CA PHE A 93 -0.18 -6.10 0.24
C PHE A 93 -0.60 -7.08 1.33
N TYR A 94 -1.87 -7.45 1.34
CA TYR A 94 -2.39 -8.48 2.23
C TYR A 94 -2.45 -9.83 1.55
N SER A 95 -1.91 -10.83 2.23
CA SER A 95 -2.28 -12.24 2.06
C SER A 95 -2.14 -13.00 3.38
N PRO A 96 -2.90 -14.09 3.60
CA PRO A 96 -2.75 -14.93 4.79
C PRO A 96 -1.34 -15.52 4.97
N ARG A 97 -0.55 -15.64 3.89
CA ARG A 97 0.79 -16.23 3.94
C ARG A 97 1.86 -15.24 4.39
N VAL A 98 1.77 -13.98 3.97
CA VAL A 98 2.83 -12.98 4.19
C VAL A 98 2.53 -12.04 5.35
N CYS A 99 1.28 -11.95 5.78
CA CYS A 99 0.87 -11.08 6.87
C CYS A 99 0.79 -11.83 8.20
N ALA A 100 1.22 -11.16 9.27
CA ALA A 100 1.11 -11.67 10.62
C ALA A 100 -0.02 -10.95 11.37
N ASP A 101 -0.96 -11.71 11.93
CA ASP A 101 -2.02 -11.13 12.75
C ASP A 101 -1.50 -10.66 14.10
N LEU A 102 -1.92 -9.45 14.49
CA LEU A 102 -1.62 -8.87 15.79
C LEU A 102 -2.75 -9.11 16.78
N LYS A 103 -3.97 -8.71 16.39
CA LYS A 103 -5.16 -8.83 17.23
C LYS A 103 -6.42 -8.75 16.41
N THR A 104 -7.51 -9.27 16.99
CA THR A 104 -8.87 -9.17 16.44
C THR A 104 -9.79 -8.55 17.48
N VAL A 105 -10.58 -7.56 17.07
CA VAL A 105 -11.56 -6.89 17.92
C VAL A 105 -12.86 -6.74 17.12
N ASN A 106 -13.97 -7.27 17.64
CA ASN A 106 -15.29 -7.18 17.00
C ASN A 106 -15.31 -7.60 15.52
N GLY A 107 -14.54 -8.64 15.17
CA GLY A 107 -14.44 -9.18 13.80
C GLY A 107 -13.45 -8.44 12.89
N ALA A 108 -12.97 -7.26 13.27
CA ALA A 108 -11.88 -6.57 12.58
C ALA A 108 -10.52 -7.10 13.05
N THR A 109 -9.72 -7.58 12.11
CA THR A 109 -8.37 -8.08 12.38
C THR A 109 -7.35 -7.06 11.94
N LEU A 110 -6.34 -6.86 12.79
CA LEU A 110 -5.18 -6.02 12.52
C LEU A 110 -4.00 -6.94 12.19
N SER A 111 -3.43 -6.80 10.99
CA SER A 111 -2.30 -7.60 10.55
C SER A 111 -1.12 -6.71 10.16
N LYS A 112 0.12 -7.14 10.44
CA LYS A 112 1.33 -6.54 9.87
C LYS A 112 1.62 -7.17 8.53
N CYS A 113 1.82 -6.34 7.52
CA CYS A 113 2.00 -6.75 6.14
C CYS A 113 3.13 -5.98 5.47
N PRO A 114 3.79 -6.58 4.46
CA PRO A 114 4.79 -5.89 3.68
C PRO A 114 4.15 -4.70 2.93
N ALA A 115 4.88 -3.60 2.89
CA ALA A 115 4.44 -2.39 2.22
C ALA A 115 5.51 -1.82 1.30
N ARG A 116 5.05 -1.18 0.22
CA ARG A 116 5.91 -0.57 -0.79
C ARG A 116 5.55 0.89 -0.98
N PHE A 117 6.58 1.71 -1.17
CA PHE A 117 6.46 3.07 -1.63
C PHE A 117 7.05 3.15 -3.03
N THR A 118 6.28 3.65 -3.98
CA THR A 118 6.71 3.82 -5.36
C THR A 118 6.55 5.26 -5.79
N ARG A 119 7.55 5.82 -6.47
CA ARG A 119 7.49 7.13 -7.09
C ARG A 119 7.53 6.99 -8.61
N PHE A 120 6.47 7.42 -9.26
CA PHE A 120 6.32 7.50 -10.71
C PHE A 120 6.67 8.89 -11.20
N PHE A 121 7.41 8.97 -12.30
CA PHE A 121 7.79 10.23 -12.91
C PHE A 121 7.10 10.41 -14.26
N PRO A 122 6.45 11.57 -14.50
CA PRO A 122 5.87 11.89 -15.81
C PRO A 122 6.88 11.86 -16.96
N SER A 123 8.18 12.00 -16.65
CA SER A 123 9.30 11.99 -17.61
C SER A 123 9.60 10.63 -18.24
N ARG A 124 8.79 9.58 -17.97
CA ARG A 124 9.04 8.18 -18.35
C ARG A 124 10.32 7.59 -17.76
N ALA A 125 10.92 8.25 -16.77
CA ALA A 125 11.94 7.61 -15.95
C ALA A 125 11.35 6.37 -15.28
N LEU A 126 12.19 5.36 -15.05
CA LEU A 126 11.78 4.17 -14.31
C LEU A 126 11.27 4.59 -12.92
N PRO A 127 10.22 3.93 -12.40
CA PRO A 127 9.72 4.25 -11.09
C PRO A 127 10.77 3.91 -10.01
N ASP A 128 10.92 4.79 -9.03
CA ASP A 128 11.71 4.49 -7.83
C ASP A 128 10.85 3.67 -6.88
N VAL A 129 11.19 2.39 -6.70
CA VAL A 129 10.49 1.49 -5.78
C VAL A 129 11.33 1.30 -4.53
N VAL A 130 10.73 1.62 -3.39
CA VAL A 130 11.31 1.44 -2.06
C VAL A 130 10.43 0.47 -1.28
N ASN A 131 10.98 -0.71 -0.96
CA ASN A 131 10.36 -1.58 0.03
C ASN A 131 10.55 -0.93 1.40
N LEU A 132 9.47 -0.78 2.17
CA LEU A 132 9.62 -0.30 3.54
C LEU A 132 10.29 -1.39 4.39
N PRO A 133 11.28 -1.03 5.23
CA PRO A 133 12.06 -2.01 5.99
C PRO A 133 11.23 -2.72 7.07
N ASP A 134 10.14 -2.11 7.51
CA ASP A 134 9.21 -2.72 8.46
C ASP A 134 7.81 -2.79 7.86
N ASP A 135 7.14 -3.86 8.23
CA ASP A 135 5.74 -4.10 7.92
C ASP A 135 4.86 -2.96 8.44
N VAL A 136 3.74 -2.77 7.75
CA VAL A 136 2.72 -1.77 8.06
C VAL A 136 1.44 -2.48 8.42
N CYS A 137 0.72 -1.93 9.40
CA CYS A 137 -0.54 -2.50 9.80
C CYS A 137 -1.64 -2.27 8.76
N ILE A 138 -2.41 -3.32 8.50
CA ILE A 138 -3.64 -3.30 7.72
C ILE A 138 -4.81 -3.78 8.57
N VAL A 139 -5.98 -3.18 8.38
CA VAL A 139 -7.24 -3.67 8.98
C VAL A 139 -8.01 -4.48 7.94
N ARG A 140 -8.62 -5.59 8.35
CA ARG A 140 -9.39 -6.50 7.49
C ARG A 140 -10.54 -7.18 8.23
N PHE A 141 -11.46 -7.80 7.50
CA PHE A 141 -12.54 -8.64 8.05
C PHE A 141 -12.45 -10.04 7.45
N GLY A 142 -11.97 -11.02 8.22
CA GLY A 142 -11.52 -12.27 7.60
C GLY A 142 -10.48 -11.94 6.52
N ASP A 143 -10.58 -12.55 5.35
CA ASP A 143 -9.61 -12.29 4.28
C ASP A 143 -10.02 -11.17 3.33
N THR A 144 -11.04 -10.37 3.68
CA THR A 144 -11.57 -9.29 2.83
C THR A 144 -11.14 -7.90 3.29
N PRO A 145 -11.00 -6.93 2.37
CA PRO A 145 -10.77 -5.54 2.74
C PRO A 145 -11.96 -4.94 3.53
N PRO A 146 -11.74 -3.91 4.36
CA PRO A 146 -12.82 -3.13 4.94
C PRO A 146 -13.63 -2.40 3.87
N LEU A 147 -14.93 -2.26 4.08
CA LEU A 147 -15.78 -1.41 3.25
C LEU A 147 -15.44 0.08 3.47
N PRO A 148 -15.65 0.97 2.47
CA PRO A 148 -15.41 2.40 2.63
C PRO A 148 -16.14 3.03 3.82
N SER A 149 -17.33 2.52 4.18
CA SER A 149 -18.12 2.98 5.33
C SER A 149 -17.48 2.67 6.69
N GLN A 150 -16.43 1.84 6.74
CA GLN A 150 -15.67 1.53 7.96
C GLN A 150 -14.57 2.56 8.25
N PHE A 151 -14.39 3.55 7.38
CA PHE A 151 -13.40 4.61 7.59
C PHE A 151 -13.61 5.33 8.93
N GLY A 152 -12.53 5.57 9.67
CA GLY A 152 -12.56 6.14 11.02
C GLY A 152 -13.07 5.18 12.11
N TRP A 153 -13.41 3.93 11.75
CA TRP A 153 -13.90 2.92 12.70
C TRP A 153 -13.06 1.64 12.68
N ASN A 154 -12.98 0.96 11.54
CA ASN A 154 -12.20 -0.27 11.32
C ASN A 154 -11.45 -0.17 9.98
N ALA A 155 -10.43 0.68 9.91
CA ALA A 155 -9.75 0.97 8.65
C ALA A 155 -8.28 1.35 8.84
N THR A 156 -7.49 1.11 7.80
CA THR A 156 -6.19 1.75 7.61
C THR A 156 -6.39 3.13 6.98
N GLN A 157 -5.63 4.12 7.46
CA GLN A 157 -5.76 5.52 7.05
C GLN A 157 -4.41 6.21 6.91
N ALA A 158 -4.38 7.21 6.03
CA ALA A 158 -3.22 8.02 5.70
C ALA A 158 -3.44 9.47 6.13
N THR A 159 -2.46 10.07 6.81
CA THR A 159 -2.45 11.51 7.10
C THR A 159 -1.20 12.14 6.50
N LEU A 160 -1.35 13.20 5.71
CA LEU A 160 -0.21 13.95 5.18
C LEU A 160 0.09 15.16 6.06
N ARG A 161 1.35 15.29 6.51
CA ARG A 161 1.78 16.41 7.35
C ARG A 161 3.11 16.96 6.90
N LYS A 162 3.42 18.17 7.38
CA LYS A 162 4.77 18.73 7.35
C LYS A 162 5.30 18.78 8.77
N ILE A 163 6.38 18.06 9.04
CA ILE A 163 7.05 17.99 10.35
C ILE A 163 8.48 18.47 10.12
N ASP A 164 8.90 19.49 10.88
CA ASP A 164 10.25 20.07 10.79
C ASP A 164 10.69 20.43 9.37
N GLY A 165 9.76 20.96 8.56
CA GLY A 165 10.02 21.34 7.17
C GLY A 165 9.90 20.20 6.15
N GLN A 166 9.84 18.94 6.58
CA GLN A 166 9.76 17.78 5.72
C GLN A 166 8.32 17.30 5.52
N SER A 167 7.96 16.94 4.27
CA SER A 167 6.67 16.30 3.98
C SER A 167 6.71 14.83 4.39
N VAL A 168 5.74 14.41 5.19
CA VAL A 168 5.63 13.05 5.73
C VAL A 168 4.24 12.49 5.52
N LEU A 169 4.17 11.19 5.22
CA LEU A 169 2.97 10.39 5.25
C LEU A 169 2.92 9.61 6.56
N ILE A 170 1.87 9.82 7.35
CA ILE A 170 1.62 9.08 8.58
C ILE A 170 0.57 8.01 8.26
N LEU A 171 0.99 6.76 8.37
CA LEU A 171 0.16 5.58 8.24
C LEU A 171 -0.37 5.21 9.61
N SER A 172 -1.64 4.86 9.72
CA SER A 172 -2.22 4.42 10.98
C SER A 172 -3.39 3.47 10.76
N ALA A 173 -3.78 2.76 11.82
CA ALA A 173 -4.94 1.89 11.83
C ALA A 173 -5.90 2.30 12.96
N VAL A 174 -7.19 2.25 12.68
CA VAL A 174 -8.26 2.46 13.64
C VAL A 174 -9.07 1.18 13.75
N VAL A 175 -9.36 0.74 14.97
CA VAL A 175 -10.20 -0.43 15.24
C VAL A 175 -11.18 -0.06 16.34
N ALA A 176 -12.47 -0.33 16.11
CA ALA A 176 -13.58 0.08 16.99
C ALA A 176 -13.56 1.57 17.36
N GLY A 177 -13.12 2.43 16.43
CA GLY A 177 -13.01 3.88 16.64
C GLY A 177 -11.78 4.33 17.43
N GLU A 178 -10.91 3.40 17.84
CA GLU A 178 -9.68 3.71 18.56
C GLU A 178 -8.45 3.65 17.65
N LEU A 179 -7.63 4.69 17.69
CA LEU A 179 -6.34 4.74 17.00
C LEU A 179 -5.37 3.76 17.66
N ILE A 180 -4.80 2.86 16.85
CA ILE A 180 -3.82 1.88 17.32
C ILE A 180 -2.41 2.45 17.20
N SER A 181 -1.85 2.89 18.32
CA SER A 181 -0.56 3.62 18.38
C SER A 181 0.62 2.81 17.83
N GLU A 182 0.68 1.51 18.13
CA GLU A 182 1.71 0.57 17.61
C GLU A 182 1.71 0.41 16.09
N CYS A 183 0.63 0.85 15.43
CA CYS A 183 0.48 0.82 13.98
C CYS A 183 0.69 2.18 13.33
N THR A 184 1.07 3.19 14.11
CA THR A 184 1.36 4.52 13.58
C THR A 184 2.79 4.56 13.05
N LYS A 185 2.96 4.80 11.75
CA LYS A 185 4.26 4.86 11.08
C LYS A 185 4.40 6.12 10.24
N SER A 186 5.53 6.80 10.39
CA SER A 186 5.87 7.98 9.57
C SER A 186 6.80 7.60 8.44
N VAL A 187 6.42 7.95 7.21
CA VAL A 187 7.19 7.71 5.99
C VAL A 187 7.59 9.05 5.38
N PRO A 188 8.88 9.37 5.32
CA PRO A 188 9.40 10.52 4.56
C PRO A 188 8.97 10.48 3.10
N LEU A 189 8.39 11.56 2.60
CA LEU A 189 8.02 11.66 1.18
C LEU A 189 9.15 12.20 0.29
N GLY A 190 10.28 12.58 0.90
CA GLY A 190 11.43 13.17 0.23
C GLY A 190 11.14 14.53 -0.41
N ALA A 191 12.13 15.03 -1.15
CA ALA A 191 11.98 16.26 -1.92
C ALA A 191 10.83 16.16 -2.95
N PRO A 192 10.17 17.30 -3.27
CA PRO A 192 9.18 17.41 -4.34
C PRO A 192 9.66 16.85 -5.68
#